data_AF-A0A941WLC3-F1
#
_entry.id   AF-A0A941WLC3-F1
#
_cell.length_a   1.000
_cell.length_b   1.000
_cell.length_c   1.000
_cell.angle_alpha   90.00
_cell.angle_beta   90.00
_cell.angle_gamma   90.00
#
_symmetry.space_group_name_H-M   'P 1'
#
loop_
_entity.id
_entity.type
_entity.pdbx_description
1 polymer ?
#
loop_
_entity_poly.entity_id
_entity_poly.type
_entity_poly.pdbx_seq_one_letter_code
_entity_poly.pdbx_strand_id
1 'polypeptide(L)'
;MTIFKYEMKQYRKYILGWAFALAICIFTMTPVYYGLFDSAGATSNTLYMTLGNSSFFQSIGISMGYMTEPLGIYGFLTSFFMIAAGIFALHFGISIHTKEFAGKTSEYLFTKPHTRREIFGAKALVVLCGSLIVSVCFLLASLLALLLFRSTFPFR
;
A
#
# COMPACT_ATOMS: atom_id res chain seq x y z
N MET A 1 0.78 15.21 -23.61
CA MET A 1 -0.07 15.67 -22.49
C MET A 1 0.73 16.58 -21.55
N THR A 2 0.69 17.89 -21.76
CA THR A 2 1.31 18.90 -20.87
C THR A 2 0.70 18.87 -19.47
N ILE A 3 -0.63 18.69 -19.38
CA ILE A 3 -1.39 18.58 -18.13
C ILE A 3 -0.91 17.38 -17.30
N PHE A 4 -0.84 16.18 -17.90
CA PHE A 4 -0.36 14.98 -17.21
C PHE A 4 1.03 15.18 -16.59
N LYS A 5 2.00 15.69 -17.36
CA LYS A 5 3.36 15.93 -16.87
C LYS A 5 3.41 16.96 -15.74
N TYR A 6 2.59 18.01 -15.85
CA TYR A 6 2.48 19.05 -14.83
C TYR A 6 1.93 18.49 -13.51
N GLU A 7 0.80 17.78 -13.58
CA GLU A 7 0.15 17.14 -12.43
C GLU A 7 1.07 16.13 -11.74
N MET A 8 1.71 15.26 -12.54
CA MET A 8 2.64 14.26 -12.01
C MET A 8 3.84 14.93 -11.30
N LYS A 9 4.38 16.03 -11.85
CA LYS A 9 5.47 16.79 -11.22
C LYS A 9 5.04 17.45 -9.92
N GLN A 10 3.80 17.94 -9.85
CA GLN A 10 3.25 18.57 -8.65
C GLN A 10 3.09 17.54 -7.51
N TYR A 11 2.52 16.37 -7.81
CA TYR A 11 2.23 15.33 -6.82
C TYR A 11 3.38 14.34 -6.57
N ARG A 12 4.50 14.43 -7.29
CA ARG A 12 5.64 13.50 -7.14
C ARG A 12 6.11 13.31 -5.70
N LYS A 13 6.20 14.40 -4.93
CA LYS A 13 6.71 14.34 -3.54
C LYS A 13 5.73 13.59 -2.63
N TYR A 14 4.42 13.78 -2.87
CA TYR A 14 3.38 13.09 -2.13
C TYR A 14 3.36 11.60 -2.45
N ILE A 15 3.41 11.23 -3.74
CA ILE A 15 3.47 9.84 -4.19
C ILE A 15 4.72 9.14 -3.63
N LEU A 16 5.89 9.78 -3.75
CA LEU A 16 7.15 9.21 -3.25
C LEU A 16 7.18 9.09 -1.72
N GLY A 17 6.60 10.06 -1.00
CA GLY A 17 6.48 10.00 0.45
C GLY A 17 5.66 8.78 0.90
N TRP A 18 4.49 8.55 0.27
CA TRP A 18 3.66 7.38 0.54
C TRP A 18 4.32 6.06 0.12
N ALA A 19 4.96 6.04 -1.06
CA ALA A 19 5.70 4.88 -1.52
C ALA A 19 6.81 4.48 -0.54
N PHE A 20 7.58 5.46 -0.06
CA PHE A 20 8.69 5.23 0.88
C PHE A 20 8.19 4.83 2.27
N ALA A 21 7.13 5.47 2.77
CA ALA A 21 6.52 5.14 4.05
C ALA A 21 5.99 3.69 4.06
N LEU A 22 5.23 3.28 3.04
CA LEU A 22 4.72 1.92 2.92
C LEU A 22 5.85 0.89 2.73
N ALA A 23 6.86 1.22 1.92
CA ALA A 23 8.02 0.36 1.68
C ALA A 23 8.84 0.12 2.97
N ILE A 24 9.12 1.17 3.74
CA ILE A 24 9.81 1.02 5.04
C ILE A 24 8.96 0.20 5.99
N CYS A 25 7.66 0.50 6.08
CA CYS A 25 6.79 -0.15 7.05
C CYS A 25 6.67 -1.66 6.80
N ILE A 26 6.50 -2.10 5.54
CA ILE A 26 6.49 -3.54 5.23
C ILE A 26 7.86 -4.17 5.47
N PHE A 27 8.95 -3.48 5.12
CA PHE A 27 10.31 -3.99 5.28
C PHE A 27 10.69 -4.19 6.75
N THR A 28 10.28 -3.30 7.65
CA THR A 28 10.55 -3.41 9.09
C THR A 28 9.58 -4.33 9.82
N MET A 29 8.30 -4.35 9.44
CA MET A 29 7.30 -5.20 10.09
C MET A 29 7.50 -6.69 9.79
N THR A 30 7.93 -7.04 8.58
CA THR A 30 8.15 -8.43 8.17
C THR A 30 9.09 -9.22 9.11
N PRO A 31 10.32 -8.75 9.43
CA PRO A 31 11.20 -9.46 10.36
C PRO A 31 10.72 -9.44 11.81
N VAL A 32 10.07 -8.36 12.25
CA VAL A 32 9.51 -8.27 13.61
C VAL A 32 8.45 -9.35 13.81
N TYR A 33 7.56 -9.54 12.82
CA TYR A 33 6.56 -10.59 12.86
C TYR A 33 7.17 -11.98 12.75
N TYR A 34 8.16 -12.19 11.88
CA TYR A 34 8.86 -13.48 11.82
C TYR A 34 9.55 -13.83 13.15
N GLY A 35 10.29 -12.90 13.75
CA GLY A 35 10.93 -13.13 15.05
C GLY A 35 9.93 -13.42 16.17
N LEU A 36 8.72 -12.84 16.12
CA LEU A 36 7.68 -13.04 17.13
C LEU A 36 7.05 -14.44 17.06
N PHE A 37 6.97 -15.04 15.87
CA PHE A 37 6.49 -16.41 15.66
C PHE A 37 7.60 -17.48 15.72
N ASP A 38 8.87 -17.11 15.51
CA ASP A 38 10.01 -18.02 15.60
C ASP A 38 10.57 -18.15 17.05
N SER A 39 10.67 -17.02 17.78
CA SER A 39 11.25 -16.99 19.15
C SER A 39 10.31 -17.55 20.22
N ALA A 40 9.01 -17.62 19.93
CA ALA A 40 8.04 -18.23 20.80
C ALA A 40 7.63 -19.55 20.17
N GLY A 41 8.04 -20.68 20.77
CA GLY A 41 7.46 -21.99 20.41
C GLY A 41 5.95 -21.81 20.29
N ALA A 42 5.41 -22.07 19.10
CA ALA A 42 4.18 -21.49 18.54
C ALA A 42 2.96 -21.47 19.48
N THR A 43 2.96 -22.25 20.55
CA THR A 43 1.87 -22.44 21.51
C THR A 43 1.87 -21.47 22.72
N SER A 44 2.96 -20.75 23.03
CA SER A 44 3.04 -19.95 24.29
C SER A 44 2.82 -18.45 24.12
N ASN A 45 2.74 -17.94 22.88
CA ASN A 45 2.55 -16.51 22.65
C ASN A 45 1.07 -16.16 22.85
N THR A 46 0.78 -15.22 23.77
CA THR A 46 -0.57 -14.75 24.06
C THR A 46 -1.27 -14.20 22.81
N LEU A 47 -0.49 -13.64 21.88
CA LEU A 47 -0.96 -13.19 20.58
C LEU A 47 -1.48 -14.37 19.73
N TYR A 48 -0.72 -15.47 19.66
CA TYR A 48 -1.12 -16.68 18.92
C TYR A 48 -2.41 -17.29 19.47
N MET A 49 -2.53 -17.41 20.80
CA MET A 49 -3.74 -17.92 21.44
C MET A 49 -4.96 -16.99 21.22
N THR A 50 -4.75 -15.67 21.22
CA THR A 50 -5.82 -14.68 21.01
C THR A 50 -6.28 -14.62 19.56
N LEU A 51 -5.34 -14.65 18.61
CA LEU A 51 -5.65 -14.65 17.17
C LEU A 51 -6.25 -15.99 16.72
N GLY A 52 -5.81 -17.12 17.28
CA GLY A 52 -6.28 -18.44 16.88
C GLY A 52 -7.64 -18.89 17.43
N ASN A 53 -7.98 -18.48 18.66
CA ASN A 53 -9.29 -18.78 19.27
C ASN A 53 -10.38 -17.79 18.90
N SER A 54 -10.04 -16.74 18.16
CA SER A 54 -10.99 -15.72 17.71
C SER A 54 -11.79 -16.26 16.51
N SER A 55 -13.10 -16.40 16.69
CA SER A 55 -14.05 -16.79 15.63
C SER A 55 -14.04 -15.82 14.44
N PHE A 56 -13.62 -14.58 14.67
CA PHE A 56 -13.46 -13.57 13.63
C PHE A 56 -12.32 -13.93 12.67
N PHE A 57 -11.15 -14.33 13.16
CA PHE A 57 -10.02 -14.66 12.29
C PHE A 57 -10.24 -15.97 11.52
N GLN A 58 -10.89 -16.96 12.15
CA GLN A 58 -11.29 -18.19 11.46
C GLN A 58 -12.31 -17.93 10.34
N SER A 59 -13.26 -17.02 10.53
CA SER A 59 -14.24 -16.67 9.49
C SER A 59 -13.65 -15.86 8.32
N ILE A 60 -12.55 -15.14 8.56
CA ILE A 60 -11.77 -14.43 7.52
C ILE A 60 -10.76 -15.36 6.82
N GLY A 61 -10.69 -16.64 7.23
CA GLY A 61 -9.82 -17.64 6.62
C GLY A 61 -8.37 -17.60 7.13
N ILE A 62 -8.10 -16.88 8.22
CA ILE A 62 -6.79 -16.86 8.88
C ILE A 62 -6.75 -18.05 9.83
N SER A 63 -6.09 -19.13 9.39
CA SER A 63 -5.88 -20.32 10.20
C SER A 63 -4.53 -20.29 10.93
N MET A 64 -4.41 -21.06 12.01
CA MET A 64 -3.19 -21.14 12.81
C MET A 64 -1.97 -21.61 12.01
N GLY A 65 -2.16 -22.57 11.09
CA GLY A 65 -1.11 -23.02 10.18
C GLY A 65 -0.68 -21.96 9.17
N TYR A 66 -1.61 -21.09 8.77
CA TYR A 66 -1.32 -19.96 7.88
C TYR A 66 -0.44 -18.90 8.58
N MET A 67 -0.64 -18.68 9.88
CA MET A 67 0.12 -17.71 10.68
C MET A 67 1.56 -18.16 10.98
N THR A 68 1.85 -19.46 10.91
CA THR A 68 3.20 -20.01 11.06
C THR A 68 3.96 -20.10 9.75
N GLU A 69 3.27 -19.99 8.61
CA GLU A 69 3.89 -20.10 7.29
C GLU A 69 4.39 -18.73 6.80
N PRO A 70 5.58 -18.64 6.19
CA PRO A 70 6.15 -17.37 5.74
C PRO A 70 5.21 -16.57 4.83
N LEU A 71 4.48 -17.28 3.96
CA LEU A 71 3.54 -16.69 3.02
C LEU A 71 2.26 -16.18 3.69
N GLY A 72 1.83 -16.82 4.77
CA GLY A 72 0.62 -16.43 5.47
C GLY A 72 0.81 -15.23 6.39
N ILE A 73 1.99 -15.08 7.01
CA ILE A 73 2.39 -13.82 7.67
C ILE A 73 2.39 -12.67 6.65
N TYR A 74 2.93 -12.89 5.46
CA TYR A 74 2.90 -11.90 4.39
C TYR A 74 1.46 -11.52 3.98
N GLY A 75 0.58 -12.50 3.79
CA GLY A 75 -0.83 -12.26 3.45
C GLY A 75 -1.59 -11.48 4.53
N PHE A 76 -1.36 -11.83 5.80
CA PHE A 76 -1.94 -11.13 6.94
C PHE A 76 -1.49 -9.66 6.97
N LEU A 77 -0.18 -9.43 6.89
CA LEU A 77 0.41 -8.10 6.96
C LEU A 77 -0.03 -7.22 5.77
N THR A 78 -0.07 -7.81 4.57
CA THR A 78 -0.51 -7.14 3.34
C THR A 78 -1.97 -6.68 3.43
N SER A 79 -2.83 -7.40 4.16
CA SER A 79 -4.24 -7.01 4.33
C SER A 79 -4.40 -5.64 5.01
N PHE A 80 -3.57 -5.34 6.02
CA PHE A 80 -3.57 -4.01 6.65
C PHE A 80 -3.01 -2.92 5.73
N PHE A 81 -1.93 -3.23 5.01
CA PHE A 81 -1.34 -2.28 4.06
C PHE A 81 -2.24 -2.00 2.86
N MET A 82 -3.10 -2.95 2.46
CA MET A 82 -4.09 -2.76 1.42
C MET A 82 -5.11 -1.69 1.81
N ILE A 83 -5.53 -1.65 3.08
CA ILE A 83 -6.40 -0.59 3.61
C ILE A 83 -5.69 0.77 3.55
N ALA A 84 -4.43 0.84 4.00
CA ALA A 84 -3.63 2.06 3.95
C ALA A 84 -3.42 2.57 2.51
N ALA A 85 -3.12 1.67 1.58
CA ALA A 85 -3.00 1.99 0.15
C ALA A 85 -4.33 2.48 -0.44
N GLY A 86 -5.46 1.91 -0.01
CA GLY A 86 -6.81 2.37 -0.37
C GLY A 86 -7.07 3.81 0.09
N ILE A 87 -6.73 4.14 1.33
CA ILE A 87 -6.85 5.50 1.88
C ILE A 87 -6.02 6.48 1.05
N PHE A 88 -4.76 6.11 0.74
CA PHE A 88 -3.90 6.91 -0.14
C PHE A 88 -4.54 7.15 -1.51
N ALA A 89 -5.01 6.09 -2.18
CA ALA A 89 -5.58 6.19 -3.52
C ALA A 89 -6.85 7.06 -3.55
N LEU A 90 -7.74 6.90 -2.57
CA LEU A 90 -8.96 7.71 -2.45
C LEU A 90 -8.63 9.18 -2.20
N HIS A 91 -7.74 9.46 -1.24
CA HIS A 91 -7.35 10.83 -0.94
C HIS A 91 -6.67 11.49 -2.15
N PHE A 92 -5.78 10.77 -2.82
CA PHE A 92 -5.07 11.28 -3.99
C PHE A 92 -6.03 11.59 -5.15
N GLY A 93 -6.98 10.69 -5.42
CA GLY A 93 -8.02 10.89 -6.43
C GLY A 93 -8.91 12.09 -6.14
N ILE A 94 -9.39 12.24 -4.90
CA ILE A 94 -10.25 13.38 -4.55
C ILE A 94 -9.46 14.69 -4.60
N SER A 95 -8.23 14.70 -4.06
CA SER A 95 -7.38 15.89 -4.01
C SER A 95 -7.10 16.44 -5.42
N ILE A 96 -6.73 15.59 -6.38
CA ILE A 96 -6.39 16.05 -7.73
C ILE A 96 -7.58 16.63 -8.48
N HIS A 97 -8.80 16.17 -8.19
CA HIS A 97 -10.02 16.66 -8.82
C HIS A 97 -10.61 17.90 -8.14
N THR A 98 -10.41 18.07 -6.84
CA THR A 98 -11.00 19.16 -6.05
C THR A 98 -10.10 20.39 -5.91
N LYS A 99 -8.78 20.27 -6.17
CA LYS A 99 -7.81 21.35 -5.93
C LYS A 99 -8.13 22.67 -6.64
N GLU A 100 -8.67 22.64 -7.86
CA GLU A 100 -8.97 23.87 -8.63
C GLU A 100 -10.25 24.54 -8.14
N PHE A 101 -11.19 23.76 -7.63
CA PHE A 101 -12.38 24.29 -6.99
C PHE A 101 -12.01 24.95 -5.67
N ALA A 102 -11.22 24.28 -4.83
CA ALA A 102 -10.73 24.82 -3.57
C ALA A 102 -9.83 26.06 -3.78
N GLY A 103 -9.00 26.05 -4.82
CA GLY A 103 -8.11 27.16 -5.16
C GLY A 103 -8.75 28.29 -5.95
N LYS A 104 -10.05 28.22 -6.29
CA LYS A 104 -10.75 29.20 -7.15
C LYS A 104 -10.03 29.46 -8.48
N THR A 105 -9.40 28.44 -9.05
CA THR A 105 -8.63 28.51 -10.32
C THR A 105 -9.27 27.70 -11.45
N SER A 106 -10.49 27.19 -11.23
CA SER A 106 -11.25 26.43 -12.22
C SER A 106 -11.52 27.24 -13.49
N GLU A 107 -11.84 28.53 -13.36
CA GLU A 107 -12.08 29.44 -14.48
C GLU A 107 -10.85 29.56 -15.39
N TYR A 108 -9.66 29.71 -14.82
CA TYR A 108 -8.40 29.74 -15.57
C TYR A 108 -8.10 28.42 -16.30
N LEU A 109 -8.45 27.29 -15.70
CA LEU A 109 -8.28 25.99 -16.38
C LEU A 109 -9.19 25.87 -17.60
N PHE A 110 -10.40 26.46 -17.54
CA PHE A 110 -11.39 26.42 -18.61
C PHE A 110 -11.15 27.44 -19.75
N THR A 111 -10.28 28.43 -19.57
CA THR A 111 -9.88 29.32 -20.68
C THR A 111 -8.82 28.70 -21.60
N LYS A 112 -8.20 27.58 -21.21
CA LYS A 112 -7.23 26.87 -22.07
C LYS A 112 -7.94 26.09 -23.17
N PRO A 113 -7.34 25.96 -24.37
CA PRO A 113 -7.92 25.24 -25.51
C PRO A 113 -7.80 23.71 -25.32
N HIS A 114 -8.40 23.19 -24.25
CA HIS A 114 -8.45 21.78 -23.91
C HIS A 114 -9.89 21.37 -23.58
N THR A 115 -10.30 20.19 -24.03
CA THR A 115 -11.64 19.70 -23.74
C THR A 115 -11.75 19.19 -22.30
N ARG A 116 -12.95 19.25 -21.72
CA ARG A 116 -13.21 18.77 -20.34
C ARG A 116 -12.87 17.28 -20.17
N ARG A 117 -13.11 16.48 -21.21
CA ARG A 117 -12.80 15.04 -21.22
C ARG A 117 -11.30 14.77 -21.18
N GLU A 118 -10.50 15.55 -21.92
CA GLU A 118 -9.04 15.42 -21.91
C GLU A 118 -8.46 15.81 -20.54
N ILE A 119 -8.96 16.87 -19.90
CA ILE A 119 -8.50 17.29 -18.57
C ILE A 119 -8.82 16.21 -17.54
N PHE A 120 -10.06 15.70 -17.54
CA PHE A 120 -10.48 14.65 -16.61
C PHE A 120 -9.69 13.35 -16.84
N GLY A 121 -9.55 12.91 -18.10
CA GLY A 121 -8.78 11.72 -18.46
C GLY A 121 -7.31 11.85 -18.09
N ALA A 122 -6.70 13.02 -18.29
CA ALA A 122 -5.32 13.28 -17.88
C ALA A 122 -5.12 13.10 -16.37
N LYS A 123 -6.03 13.66 -15.56
CA LYS A 123 -5.97 13.54 -14.10
C LYS A 123 -6.20 12.10 -13.62
N ALA A 124 -7.18 11.41 -14.18
CA ALA A 124 -7.43 10.00 -13.86
C ALA A 124 -6.20 9.13 -14.17
N LEU A 125 -5.52 9.40 -15.29
CA LEU A 125 -4.30 8.69 -15.67
C LEU A 125 -3.14 8.99 -14.69
N VAL A 126 -3.04 10.22 -14.17
CA VAL A 126 -2.07 10.55 -13.10
C VAL A 126 -2.34 9.76 -11.83
N VAL A 127 -3.62 9.63 -11.43
CA VAL A 127 -4.01 8.83 -10.24
C VAL A 127 -3.64 7.37 -10.42
N LEU A 128 -3.94 6.80 -11.60
CA LEU A 128 -3.56 5.43 -11.94
C LEU A 128 -2.03 5.23 -11.91
N CYS A 129 -1.27 6.10 -12.56
CA CYS A 129 0.19 6.00 -12.55
C CYS A 129 0.78 6.17 -11.15
N GLY A 130 0.27 7.11 -10.34
CA GLY A 130 0.73 7.31 -8.96
C GLY A 130 0.43 6.12 -8.06
N SER A 131 -0.77 5.54 -8.18
CA SER A 131 -1.16 4.32 -7.46
C SER A 131 -0.29 3.12 -7.88
N LEU A 132 -0.01 2.97 -9.17
CA LEU A 132 0.87 1.92 -9.69
C LEU A 132 2.30 2.06 -9.14
N ILE A 133 2.86 3.28 -9.07
CA ILE A 133 4.19 3.50 -8.50
C ILE A 133 4.25 3.06 -7.03
N VAL A 134 3.26 3.47 -6.22
CA VAL A 134 3.20 3.05 -4.81
C VAL A 134 3.08 1.54 -4.69
N SER A 135 2.25 0.91 -5.53
CA SER A 135 2.05 -0.54 -5.54
C SER A 135 3.32 -1.29 -5.93
N VAL A 136 4.04 -0.83 -6.95
CA VAL A 136 5.32 -1.43 -7.39
C VAL A 136 6.39 -1.26 -6.31
N CYS A 137 6.49 -0.08 -5.68
CA CYS A 137 7.43 0.13 -4.58
C CYS A 137 7.12 -0.78 -3.38
N PHE A 138 5.85 -0.95 -3.01
CA PHE A 138 5.43 -1.87 -1.96
C PHE A 138 5.79 -3.32 -2.31
N LEU A 139 5.50 -3.75 -3.54
CA LEU A 139 5.81 -5.09 -4.02
C LEU A 139 7.32 -5.36 -4.00
N LEU A 140 8.13 -4.42 -4.49
CA LEU A 140 9.60 -4.54 -4.47
C LEU A 140 10.14 -4.61 -3.04
N ALA A 141 9.64 -3.78 -2.12
CA ALA A 141 10.06 -3.79 -0.72
C ALA A 141 9.67 -5.10 -0.02
N SER A 142 8.46 -5.60 -0.30
CA SER A 142 8.00 -6.90 0.18
C SER A 142 8.83 -8.06 -0.35
N LEU A 143 9.12 -8.09 -1.66
CA LEU A 143 9.97 -9.11 -2.26
C LEU A 143 11.37 -9.09 -1.67
N LEU A 144 11.93 -7.89 -1.46
CA LEU A 144 13.26 -7.73 -0.88
C LEU A 144 13.29 -8.22 0.57
N ALA A 145 12.26 -7.91 1.37
CA ALA A 145 12.11 -8.46 2.72
C ALA A 145 12.05 -9.99 2.69
N LEU A 146 11.18 -10.58 1.86
CA LEU A 146 11.05 -12.02 1.75
C LEU A 146 12.35 -12.69 1.30
N LEU A 147 13.06 -12.14 0.31
CA LEU A 147 14.34 -12.70 -0.17
C LEU A 147 15.44 -12.61 0.89
N LEU A 148 15.50 -11.53 1.66
CA LEU A 148 16.52 -11.33 2.69
C LEU A 148 16.27 -12.23 3.90
N PHE A 149 15.01 -12.45 4.27
CA PHE A 149 14.66 -13.36 5.38
C PHE A 149 14.48 -14.82 4.94
N ARG A 150 14.44 -15.11 3.63
CA ARG A 150 14.44 -16.47 3.07
C ARG A 150 15.70 -17.26 3.43
N SER A 151 16.86 -16.62 3.60
CA SER A 151 18.08 -17.32 4.01
C SER A 151 18.02 -17.87 5.43
N THR A 152 17.09 -17.37 6.26
CA THR A 152 16.89 -17.84 7.64
C THR A 152 15.93 -19.03 7.71
N PHE A 153 15.06 -19.23 6.71
CA PHE A 153 13.99 -20.24 6.74
C PHE A 153 13.91 -21.03 5.42
N PRO A 154 14.51 -22.23 5.34
CA PRO A 154 14.26 -23.13 4.23
C PRO A 154 12.81 -23.62 4.29
N PHE A 155 12.03 -23.33 3.24
CA PHE A 155 10.74 -23.98 3.01
C PHE A 155 10.96 -25.50 3.02
N ARG A 156 10.32 -26.18 3.96
CA ARG A 156 10.31 -27.64 4.04
C ARG A 156 8.91 -28.15 3.78
#